data_AF-A0A0C2WG87-F1
#
_entry.id   AF-A0A0C2WG87-F1
#
_cell.length_a   1.000
_cell.length_b   1.000
_cell.length_c   1.000
_cell.angle_alpha   90.00
_cell.angle_beta   90.00
_cell.angle_gamma   90.00
#
_symmetry.space_group_name_H-M   'P 1'
#
loop_
_entity.id
_entity.type
_entity.pdbx_description
1 polymer ?
#
loop_
_entity_poly.entity_id
_entity_poly.type
_entity_poly.pdbx_seq_one_letter_code
_entity_poly.pdbx_strand_id
1 'polypeptide(L)'
;QGTYLIDVREKDEVAQGMIPTAVNIPLSDFIESIRLPADKFHELHGFTKPRHDQEIVFYCRSGKRSATASDAAKDNGFTNVKNYSGSWLDWVKKTQENDYNL
;
A
#
# COMPACT_ATOMS: atom_id res chain seq x y z
N GLN A 1 -11.38 14.38 -1.45
CA GLN A 1 -9.96 14.02 -1.19
C GLN A 1 -9.95 12.52 -0.94
N GLY A 2 -9.15 11.75 -1.69
CA GLY A 2 -9.15 10.28 -1.61
C GLY A 2 -7.99 9.76 -0.76
N THR A 3 -8.14 8.58 -0.19
CA THR A 3 -7.08 7.82 0.50
C THR A 3 -6.36 6.92 -0.51
N TYR A 4 -5.03 6.81 -0.41
CA TYR A 4 -4.29 5.78 -1.13
C TYR A 4 -4.13 4.55 -0.25
N LEU A 5 -4.60 3.40 -0.73
CA LEU A 5 -4.32 2.11 -0.15
C LEU A 5 -3.23 1.42 -1.00
N ILE A 6 -2.04 1.25 -0.44
CA ILE A 6 -0.87 0.74 -1.17
C ILE A 6 -0.51 -0.66 -0.66
N ASP A 7 -0.61 -1.62 -1.57
CA ASP A 7 -0.16 -3.00 -1.39
C ASP A 7 1.33 -3.10 -1.74
N VAL A 8 2.17 -3.42 -0.76
CA VAL A 8 3.63 -3.56 -0.96
C VAL A 8 4.10 -5.01 -1.09
N ARG A 9 3.18 -5.93 -1.40
CA ARG A 9 3.51 -7.31 -1.78
C ARG A 9 4.13 -7.37 -3.18
N GLU A 10 4.81 -8.48 -3.46
CA GLU A 10 5.33 -8.77 -4.79
C GLU A 10 4.19 -9.15 -5.76
N LYS A 11 4.42 -8.99 -7.06
CA LYS A 11 3.38 -9.14 -8.10
C LYS A 11 2.73 -10.52 -8.13
N ASP A 12 3.49 -11.58 -7.80
CA ASP A 12 3.02 -12.95 -7.71
C ASP A 12 2.03 -13.18 -6.55
N GLU A 13 2.25 -12.52 -5.41
CA GLU A 13 1.31 -12.55 -4.28
C GLU A 13 0.02 -11.80 -4.60
N VAL A 14 0.13 -10.71 -5.36
CA VAL A 14 -0.98 -9.84 -5.76
C VAL A 14 -1.90 -10.52 -6.79
N ALA A 15 -1.36 -11.43 -7.60
CA ALA A 15 -2.16 -12.24 -8.53
C ALA A 15 -3.25 -13.09 -7.84
N GLN A 16 -3.13 -13.32 -6.53
CA GLN A 16 -4.13 -14.03 -5.71
C GLN A 16 -5.27 -13.12 -5.22
N GLY A 17 -5.23 -11.83 -5.56
CA GLY A 17 -6.21 -10.83 -5.15
C GLY A 17 -5.59 -9.72 -4.31
N MET A 18 -6.32 -8.62 -4.19
CA MET A 18 -5.95 -7.41 -3.45
C MET A 18 -7.15 -6.90 -2.66
N ILE A 19 -6.89 -6.05 -1.67
CA ILE A 19 -7.98 -5.28 -1.04
C ILE A 19 -8.58 -4.38 -2.12
N PRO A 20 -9.92 -4.31 -2.27
CA PRO A 20 -10.54 -3.45 -3.28
C PRO A 20 -10.01 -2.02 -3.20
N THR A 21 -9.83 -1.38 -4.36
CA THR A 21 -9.29 -0.02 -4.54
C THR A 21 -7.79 0.17 -4.27
N ALA A 22 -7.09 -0.87 -3.80
CA ALA A 22 -5.65 -0.79 -3.59
C ALA A 22 -4.87 -0.71 -4.91
N VAL A 23 -3.73 -0.01 -4.87
CA VAL A 23 -2.70 0.00 -5.92
C VAL A 23 -1.48 -0.79 -5.42
N ASN A 24 -0.80 -1.50 -6.30
CA ASN A 24 0.38 -2.29 -5.93
C ASN A 24 1.66 -1.56 -6.32
N ILE A 25 2.56 -1.39 -5.33
CA ILE A 25 3.96 -1.05 -5.55
C ILE A 25 4.77 -1.98 -4.64
N PRO A 26 5.41 -3.04 -5.17
CA PRO A 26 6.23 -3.93 -4.37
C PRO A 26 7.24 -3.17 -3.51
N LEU A 27 7.51 -3.64 -2.29
CA LEU A 27 8.45 -2.94 -1.39
C LEU A 27 9.82 -2.73 -2.04
N SER A 28 10.27 -3.70 -2.84
CA SER A 28 11.51 -3.66 -3.63
C SER A 28 11.58 -2.43 -4.55
N ASP A 29 10.45 -2.05 -5.16
CA ASP A 29 10.34 -0.90 -6.06
C ASP A 29 9.97 0.40 -5.31
N PHE A 30 9.23 0.30 -4.19
CA PHE A 30 8.65 1.45 -3.49
C PHE A 30 9.70 2.41 -2.94
N ILE A 31 10.79 1.88 -2.36
CA ILE A 31 11.83 2.68 -1.69
C ILE A 31 12.49 3.69 -2.64
N GLU A 32 12.70 3.30 -3.89
CA GLU A 32 13.23 4.21 -4.91
C GLU A 32 12.12 5.03 -5.56
N SER A 33 10.95 4.41 -5.81
CA SER A 33 9.81 5.08 -6.43
C SER A 33 9.31 6.29 -5.65
N ILE A 34 9.30 6.23 -4.32
CA ILE A 34 8.78 7.32 -3.47
C ILE A 34 9.60 8.61 -3.60
N ARG A 35 10.86 8.52 -4.04
CA ARG A 35 11.76 9.67 -4.28
C ARG A 35 11.59 10.30 -5.66
N LEU A 36 10.92 9.60 -6.59
CA LEU A 36 10.77 10.09 -7.96
C LEU A 36 9.93 11.37 -8.04
N PRO A 37 10.20 12.26 -9.00
CA PRO A 37 9.27 13.30 -9.41
C PRO A 37 7.88 12.74 -9.78
N ALA A 38 6.83 13.55 -9.60
CA ALA A 38 5.45 13.07 -9.73
C ALA A 38 5.10 12.54 -11.14
N ASP A 39 5.66 13.15 -12.19
CA ASP A 39 5.55 12.72 -13.59
C ASP A 39 6.18 11.35 -13.81
N LYS A 40 7.40 11.13 -13.28
CA LYS A 40 8.11 9.85 -13.39
C LYS A 40 7.45 8.74 -12.58
N PHE A 41 6.94 9.08 -11.39
CA PHE A 41 6.13 8.15 -10.61
C PHE A 41 4.88 7.71 -11.38
N HIS A 42 4.18 8.66 -12.02
CA HIS A 42 2.99 8.36 -12.80
C HIS A 42 3.28 7.49 -14.03
N GLU A 43 4.37 7.77 -14.74
CA GLU A 43 4.83 6.95 -15.87
C GLU A 43 5.12 5.50 -15.47
N LEU A 44 5.76 5.30 -14.31
CA LEU A 44 6.14 3.97 -13.83
C LEU A 44 4.97 3.16 -13.27
N HIS A 45 4.08 3.80 -12.50
CA HIS A 45 3.04 3.12 -11.72
C HIS A 45 1.63 3.25 -12.30
N GLY A 46 1.41 4.15 -13.27
CA GLY A 46 0.12 4.35 -13.91
C GLY A 46 -0.92 5.10 -13.06
N PHE A 47 -0.53 5.64 -11.90
CA PHE A 47 -1.41 6.45 -11.05
C PHE A 47 -0.69 7.68 -10.49
N THR A 48 -1.45 8.67 -10.02
CA THR A 48 -0.88 9.93 -9.55
C THR A 48 -0.10 9.71 -8.26
N LYS A 49 1.13 10.25 -8.18
CA LYS A 49 1.90 10.21 -6.93
C LYS A 49 1.09 10.84 -5.78
N PRO A 50 0.97 10.17 -4.62
CA PRO A 50 0.30 10.76 -3.47
C PRO A 50 0.93 12.09 -3.08
N ARG A 51 0.12 13.06 -2.63
CA ARG A 51 0.66 14.29 -2.03
C ARG A 51 1.17 14.01 -0.63
N HIS A 52 2.06 14.85 -0.12
CA HIS A 52 2.67 14.67 1.20
C HIS A 52 1.64 14.72 2.35
N ASP A 53 0.57 15.49 2.20
CA ASP A 53 -0.52 15.65 3.17
C ASP A 53 -1.65 14.62 3.01
N GLN A 54 -1.64 13.87 1.90
CA GLN A 54 -2.69 12.93 1.57
C GLN A 54 -2.56 11.67 2.42
N GLU A 55 -3.70 11.09 2.82
CA GLU A 55 -3.70 9.85 3.58
C GLU A 55 -3.19 8.69 2.72
N ILE A 56 -2.20 7.97 3.26
CA ILE A 56 -1.66 6.75 2.67
C ILE A 56 -1.73 5.64 3.71
N VAL A 57 -2.34 4.52 3.34
CA VAL A 57 -2.41 3.31 4.15
C VAL A 57 -1.60 2.23 3.46
N PHE A 58 -0.55 1.73 4.12
CA PHE A 58 0.26 0.62 3.62
C PHE A 58 -0.23 -0.70 4.19
N TYR A 59 -0.23 -1.74 3.37
CA TYR A 59 -0.38 -3.13 3.80
C TYR A 59 0.49 -4.07 2.97
N CYS A 60 0.78 -5.25 3.51
CA CYS A 60 1.49 -6.29 2.76
C CYS A 60 0.82 -7.65 3.00
N ARG A 61 1.59 -8.75 3.12
CA ARG A 61 1.05 -10.06 3.52
C ARG A 61 0.71 -10.11 5.02
N SER A 62 1.65 -9.72 5.88
CA SER A 62 1.57 -9.92 7.34
C SER A 62 2.21 -8.79 8.16
N GLY A 63 2.18 -7.55 7.66
CA GLY A 63 2.59 -6.34 8.38
C GLY A 63 4.07 -5.92 8.31
N LYS A 64 5.02 -6.85 8.09
CA LYS A 64 6.46 -6.51 8.14
C LYS A 64 6.89 -5.51 7.06
N ARG A 65 6.56 -5.77 5.80
CA ARG A 65 6.95 -4.90 4.67
C ARG A 65 6.21 -3.57 4.68
N SER A 66 4.96 -3.56 5.14
CA SER A 66 4.18 -2.33 5.23
C SER A 66 4.66 -1.40 6.34
N ALA A 67 5.25 -1.93 7.41
CA ALA A 67 5.98 -1.11 8.38
C ALA A 67 7.17 -0.41 7.72
N THR A 68 8.03 -1.15 7.00
CA THR A 68 9.16 -0.57 6.25
C THR A 68 8.73 0.50 5.25
N ALA A 69 7.68 0.24 4.47
CA ALA A 69 7.14 1.21 3.52
C ALA A 69 6.60 2.47 4.21
N SER A 70 5.93 2.29 5.35
CA SER A 70 5.39 3.41 6.14
C SER A 70 6.51 4.32 6.65
N ASP A 71 7.60 3.73 7.14
CA ASP A 71 8.73 4.51 7.66
C ASP A 71 9.47 5.20 6.51
N ALA A 72 9.70 4.51 5.38
CA ALA A 72 10.27 5.13 4.19
C ALA A 72 9.42 6.29 3.66
N ALA A 73 8.08 6.19 3.69
CA ALA A 73 7.21 7.29 3.30
C ALA A 73 7.34 8.49 4.25
N LYS A 74 7.34 8.27 5.57
CA LYS A 74 7.54 9.33 6.56
C LYS A 74 8.89 10.04 6.38
N ASP A 75 9.95 9.27 6.16
CA ASP A 75 11.30 9.79 5.93
C ASP A 75 11.39 10.65 4.66
N ASN A 76 10.48 10.45 3.70
CA ASN A 76 10.34 11.26 2.49
C ASN A 76 9.31 12.40 2.62
N GLY A 77 8.89 12.74 3.84
CA GLY A 77 8.08 13.93 4.12
C GLY A 77 6.58 13.73 3.98
N PHE A 78 6.09 12.50 3.88
CA PHE A 78 4.66 12.19 3.94
C PHE A 78 4.17 12.25 5.39
N THR A 79 3.16 13.07 5.66
CA THR A 79 2.73 13.42 7.02
C THR A 79 1.51 12.64 7.50
N ASN A 80 0.74 12.04 6.58
CA ASN A 80 -0.45 11.26 6.91
C ASN A 80 -0.30 9.80 6.47
N VAL A 81 0.62 9.09 7.12
CA VAL A 81 0.95 7.68 6.83
C VAL A 81 0.40 6.76 7.91
N LYS A 82 -0.36 5.74 7.48
CA LYS A 82 -0.92 4.68 8.32
C LYS A 82 -0.39 3.31 7.87
N ASN A 83 -0.22 2.40 8.83
CA ASN A 83 0.16 1.02 8.58
C ASN A 83 -0.99 0.09 9.00
N TYR A 84 -1.54 -0.67 8.06
CA TYR A 84 -2.44 -1.77 8.38
C TYR A 84 -1.62 -3.03 8.69
N SER A 85 -1.25 -3.17 9.97
CA SER A 85 -0.37 -4.24 10.46
C SER A 85 -0.95 -5.65 10.29
N GLY A 86 -2.27 -5.81 10.40
CA GLY A 86 -2.98 -7.06 10.11
C GLY A 86 -2.86 -7.49 8.64
N SER A 87 -2.78 -6.51 7.74
CA SER A 87 -2.44 -6.71 6.33
C SER A 87 -3.40 -7.66 5.60
N TRP A 88 -2.95 -8.26 4.48
CA TRP A 88 -3.77 -9.15 3.66
C TRP A 88 -4.36 -10.33 4.44
N LEU A 89 -3.59 -10.97 5.33
CA LEU A 89 -4.06 -12.12 6.09
C LEU A 89 -5.23 -11.76 7.04
N ASP A 90 -5.16 -10.62 7.72
CA ASP A 90 -6.26 -10.14 8.56
C ASP A 90 -7.49 -9.75 7.72
N TRP A 91 -7.27 -9.11 6.56
CA TRP A 91 -8.35 -8.77 5.64
C TRP A 91 -9.11 -10.02 5.16
N VAL A 92 -8.40 -11.02 4.63
CA VAL A 92 -9.00 -12.27 4.14
C VAL A 92 -9.75 -12.99 5.24
N LYS A 93 -9.18 -13.07 6.44
CA LYS A 93 -9.83 -13.68 7.61
C LYS A 93 -11.16 -12.99 7.93
N LYS A 94 -11.16 -11.66 8.00
CA LYS A 94 -12.38 -10.87 8.29
C LYS A 94 -13.43 -10.96 7.19
N THR A 95 -13.02 -10.99 5.93
CA THR A 95 -13.96 -11.18 4.81
C THR A 95 -14.63 -12.55 4.89
N GLN A 96 -13.86 -13.61 5.13
CA GLN A 96 -14.43 -14.95 5.31
C GLN A 96 -15.37 -15.03 6.51
N GLU A 97 -14.97 -14.49 7.67
CA GLU A 97 -15.84 -14.45 8.86
C GLU A 97 -17.15 -13.70 8.59
N ASN A 98 -17.12 -12.62 7.81
CA ASN A 98 -18.34 -11.90 7.44
C ASN A 98 -19.23 -12.71 6.49
N ASP A 99 -18.66 -13.48 5.56
CA ASP A 99 -19.41 -14.34 4.64
C ASP A 99 -20.06 -15.54 5.34
N TYR A 100 -19.47 -16.04 6.44
CA TYR A 100 -20.05 -17.13 7.25
C TYR A 100 -21.10 -16.68 8.29
N ASN A 101 -21.19 -15.36 8.57
CA ASN A 101 -22.14 -14.79 9.53
C ASN A 101 -23.37 -14.14 8.85
N LEU A 102 -23.56 -14.38 7.55
CA LEU A 102 -24.73 -14.01 6.74
C LEU A 102 -25.52 -15.25 6.35
#